data_AF-A0A661HMP2-F1
#
_entry.id   AF-A0A661HMP2-F1
#
_cell.length_a   1.000
_cell.length_b   1.000
_cell.length_c   1.000
_cell.angle_alpha   90.00
_cell.angle_beta   90.00
_cell.angle_gamma   90.00
#
_symmetry.space_group_name_H-M   'P 1'
#
loop_
_entity.id
_entity.type
_entity.pdbx_description
1 polymer ?
#
loop_
_entity_poly.entity_id
_entity_poly.type
_entity_poly.pdbx_seq_one_letter_code
_entity_poly.pdbx_strand_id
1 'polypeptide(L)' 'MSYKLIGGFKFLDRVEVKEVLKFLRFIIFRENYAFQQIANVPRRGFGPKSELKLISDAKEAGISV' A
#
# COMPACT_ATOMS: atom_id res chain seq x y z
N MET A 1 -28.88 -26.87 -3.41
CA MET A 1 -28.23 -26.89 -2.08
C MET A 1 -27.02 -25.96 -2.13
N SER A 2 -27.01 -24.90 -1.33
CA SER A 2 -25.92 -23.92 -1.28
C SER A 2 -24.86 -24.37 -0.27
N TYR A 3 -23.76 -24.94 -0.73
CA TYR A 3 -22.63 -25.24 0.13
C TYR A 3 -21.80 -23.96 0.37
N LYS A 4 -21.63 -23.59 1.65
CA LYS A 4 -20.76 -22.49 2.06
C LYS A 4 -19.49 -23.10 2.65
N LEU A 5 -18.36 -22.87 1.98
CA LEU A 5 -17.05 -23.31 2.46
C LEU A 5 -16.63 -22.43 3.66
N ILE A 6 -16.81 -22.96 4.88
CA ILE A 6 -16.38 -22.30 6.11
C ILE A 6 -15.02 -22.87 6.49
N GLY A 7 -13.95 -22.07 6.40
CA GLY A 7 -12.59 -22.47 6.80
C GLY A 7 -11.58 -22.71 5.66
N GLY A 8 -11.90 -22.34 4.42
CA GLY A 8 -10.92 -22.30 3.33
C GLY A 8 -9.85 -21.20 3.51
N PHE A 9 -8.99 -20.99 2.50
CA PHE A 9 -7.96 -19.94 2.52
C PHE A 9 -8.56 -18.59 2.94
N LYS A 10 -7.99 -17.99 3.99
CA LYS A 10 -8.46 -16.71 4.56
C LYS A 10 -8.45 -15.65 3.47
N PHE A 11 -9.63 -15.13 3.12
CA PHE A 11 -9.79 -14.13 2.05
C PHE A 11 -8.88 -12.91 2.27
N LEU A 12 -8.77 -12.44 3.52
CA LEU A 12 -7.93 -11.31 3.89
C LEU A 12 -6.42 -11.58 3.82
N ASP A 13 -6.01 -12.85 3.70
CA ASP A 13 -4.60 -13.19 3.58
C ASP A 13 -4.08 -13.17 2.16
N ARG A 14 -4.98 -13.05 1.18
CA ARG A 14 -4.65 -12.96 -0.23
C ARG A 14 -3.85 -11.70 -0.51
N VAL A 15 -2.84 -11.81 -1.38
CA VAL A 15 -1.92 -10.71 -1.68
C VAL A 15 -2.67 -9.54 -2.29
N GLU A 16 -3.56 -9.80 -3.25
CA GLU A 16 -4.37 -8.78 -3.92
C GLU A 16 -5.32 -8.06 -2.94
N VAL A 17 -5.89 -8.78 -1.97
CA VAL A 17 -6.77 -8.18 -0.95
C VAL A 17 -5.96 -7.29 -0.01
N LYS A 18 -4.78 -7.75 0.43
CA LYS A 18 -3.85 -6.95 1.25
C LYS A 18 -3.37 -5.70 0.51
N GLU A 19 -3.10 -5.79 -0.79
CA GLU A 19 -2.71 -4.63 -1.60
C GLU A 19 -3.83 -3.58 -1.66
N VAL A 20 -5.06 -3.98 -1.95
CA VAL A 20 -6.22 -3.06 -1.96
C VAL A 20 -6.42 -2.40 -0.59
N LEU A 21 -6.27 -3.15 0.50
CA LEU A 21 -6.37 -2.60 1.86
C LEU A 21 -5.31 -1.53 2.15
N LYS A 22 -4.09 -1.70 1.63
CA LYS A 22 -3.04 -0.67 1.75
C LYS A 22 -3.39 0.60 0.99
N PHE A 23 -3.95 0.48 -0.21
CA PHE A 23 -4.47 1.62 -0.98
C PHE A 23 -5.58 2.36 -0.22
N LEU A 24 -6.56 1.63 0.31
CA LEU A 24 -7.65 2.21 1.10
C LEU A 24 -7.13 2.91 2.36
N ARG A 25 -6.17 2.30 3.07
CA ARG A 25 -5.50 2.91 4.23
C ARG A 25 -4.82 4.22 3.84
N PHE A 26 -4.13 4.27 2.71
CA PHE A 26 -3.51 5.50 2.24
C PHE A 26 -4.53 6.60 1.92
N ILE A 27 -5.65 6.26 1.27
CA ILE A 27 -6.71 7.23 0.95
C ILE A 27 -7.29 7.88 2.22
N ILE A 28 -7.50 7.08 3.27
CA ILE A 28 -8.13 7.54 4.52
C ILE A 28 -7.14 8.31 5.40
N PHE A 29 -5.96 7.75 5.64
CA PHE A 29 -5.03 8.28 6.65
C PHE A 29 -3.92 9.16 6.07
N ARG A 30 -3.62 9.03 4.77
CA ARG A 30 -2.55 9.76 4.07
C ARG A 30 -1.20 9.73 4.82
N GLU A 31 -0.87 8.57 5.36
CA GLU A 31 0.39 8.36 6.08
C GLU A 31 1.52 7.97 5.12
N ASN A 32 2.71 8.54 5.34
CA ASN A 32 3.93 8.23 4.59
C ASN A 32 4.25 6.72 4.56
N TYR A 33 3.97 5.99 5.64
CA TYR A 33 4.18 4.53 5.69
C TYR A 33 3.25 3.78 4.73
N ALA A 34 1.99 4.20 4.62
CA ALA A 34 1.06 3.59 3.67
C ALA A 34 1.49 3.89 2.23
N PHE A 35 1.99 5.10 1.97
CA PHE A 35 2.55 5.48 0.67
C PHE A 35 3.71 4.56 0.25
N GLN A 36 4.71 4.36 1.11
CA GLN A 36 5.87 3.48 0.83
C GLN A 36 5.44 2.06 0.40
N GLN A 37 4.39 1.52 1.00
CA GLN A 37 3.91 0.18 0.66
C GLN A 37 3.22 0.08 -0.71
N ILE A 38 2.68 1.18 -1.23
CA ILE A 38 1.91 1.19 -2.49
C ILE A 38 2.63 1.91 -3.64
N ALA A 39 3.64 2.73 -3.35
CA ALA A 39 4.28 3.65 -4.31
C ALA A 39 4.80 2.94 -5.56
N ASN A 40 5.34 1.72 -5.42
CA ASN A 40 5.87 0.91 -6.53
C ASN A 40 5.06 -0.37 -6.80
N VAL A 41 3.79 -0.40 -6.38
CA VAL A 41 2.87 -1.52 -6.62
C VAL A 41 1.63 -1.01 -7.38
N PRO A 42 1.36 -1.48 -8.61
CA PRO A 42 2.24 -2.27 -9.48
C PRO A 42 3.55 -1.52 -9.80
N ARG A 43 4.56 -2.22 -10.37
CA ARG A 43 5.87 -1.61 -10.64
C ARG A 43 5.72 -0.37 -11.53
N ARG A 44 6.10 0.80 -10.99
CA ARG A 44 6.08 2.11 -11.68
C ARG A 44 7.48 2.61 -12.06
N GLY A 45 8.52 1.81 -11.82
CA GLY A 45 9.90 2.22 -12.06
C GLY A 45 10.49 3.08 -10.94
N PHE A 46 9.84 3.15 -9.77
CA PHE A 46 10.45 3.76 -8.58
C PHE A 46 11.59 2.88 -8.10
N GLY A 47 12.82 3.38 -8.24
CA GLY A 47 13.99 2.81 -7.58
C GLY A 47 14.05 3.22 -6.11
N PRO A 48 14.74 2.46 -5.24
CA PRO A 48 14.85 2.75 -3.82
C PRO A 48 15.47 4.14 -3.54
N LYS A 49 16.41 4.58 -4.39
CA LYS A 49 17.02 5.90 -4.29
C LYS A 49 16.05 7.04 -4.63
N SER A 50 15.20 6.84 -5.63
CA SER A 50 14.17 7.81 -6.03
C SER A 50 13.09 7.94 -4.97
N GLU A 51 12.67 6.82 -4.38
CA GLU A 51 11.68 6.80 -3.29
C GLU A 51 12.20 7.51 -2.04
N LEU A 52 13.43 7.21 -1.60
CA LEU A 52 14.05 7.88 -0.46
C LEU A 52 14.21 9.39 -0.69
N LYS A 53 14.60 9.79 -1.91
CA LYS A 53 14.71 11.20 -2.25
C LYS A 53 13.36 11.91 -2.14
N LEU A 54 12.30 11.33 -2.69
CA LEU A 54 10.95 11.91 -2.65
C LEU A 54 10.46 12.11 -1.21
N ILE A 55 10.73 11.13 -0.33
CA ILE A 55 10.39 11.24 1.09
C ILE A 55 11.22 12.31 1.80
N SER A 56 12.51 12.42 1.47
CA SER A 56 13.40 13.48 2.00
C SER A 56 12.89 14.86 1.59
N ASP A 57 12.62 15.05 0.30
CA ASP A 57 12.16 16.30 -0.29
C ASP A 57 10.81 16.73 0.35
N ALA A 58 9.88 15.79 0.53
CA ALA A 58 8.61 16.06 1.20
C ALA A 58 8.78 16.45 2.68
N LYS A 59 9.69 15.79 3.38
CA LYS A 59 10.02 16.11 4.78
C LYS A 59 10.64 17.51 4.91
N GLU A 60 11.53 17.89 4.00
CA GLU A 60 12.12 19.24 3.95
C GLU A 60 11.07 20.31 3.64
N ALA A 61 10.11 20.01 2.76
CA ALA A 61 8.99 20.90 2.45
C ALA A 61 7.94 20.98 3.58
N GLY A 62 8.02 20.12 4.61
CA GLY A 62 7.03 20.03 5.69
C GLY A 62 5.69 19.45 5.22
N ILE A 63 5.69 18.65 4.15
CA ILE A 63 4.48 18.09 3.52
C ILE A 63 4.47 16.57 3.74
N SER A 64 3.29 16.00 3.98
CA SER A 64 3.08 14.55 3.93
C SER A 64 2.97 14.06 2.48
N VAL A 65 3.63 12.95 2.15
CA VAL A 65 3.57 12.34 0.81
C VAL A 65 2.21 11.72 0.55
#